data_AF-A0A7C8ZB46-F1
#
_entry.id   AF-A0A7C8ZB46-F1
#
_cell.length_a   1.000
_cell.length_b   1.000
_cell.length_c   1.000
_cell.angle_alpha   90.00
_cell.angle_beta   90.00
_cell.angle_gamma   90.00
#
_symmetry.space_group_name_H-M   'P 1'
#
loop_
_entity.id
_entity.type
_entity.pdbx_description
1 polymer ?
#
loop_
_entity_poly.entity_id
_entity_poly.type
_entity_poly.pdbx_seq_one_letter_code
_entity_poly.pdbx_strand_id
1 'polypeptide(L)'
;MASTMMMLRRSSLAVFVLLGFSLNLSESLRFELVSGRTKCIAEDMRSNSMSVGKYKVINPNEGTPLPDTHKVTVRVTSSPGGNYHRADDAESGQFGFLAPESGEYMACFMTPDHDPALTVTIDFEWKTG
;
A
#
# COMPACT_ATOMS: atom_id res chain seq x y z
N MET A 1 -44.27 -3.06 28.29
CA MET A 1 -42.84 -2.88 28.61
C MET A 1 -41.95 -3.98 28.04
N ALA A 2 -42.28 -5.26 28.20
CA ALA A 2 -41.45 -6.36 27.66
C ALA A 2 -41.30 -6.34 26.13
N SER A 3 -42.39 -6.08 25.39
CA SER A 3 -42.35 -6.03 23.92
C SER A 3 -41.55 -4.85 23.36
N THR A 4 -41.60 -3.68 24.01
CA THR A 4 -40.79 -2.51 23.64
C THR A 4 -39.30 -2.74 23.94
N MET A 5 -38.98 -3.45 25.03
CA MET A 5 -37.60 -3.82 25.38
C MET A 5 -37.01 -4.87 24.43
N MET A 6 -37.83 -5.82 23.95
CA MET A 6 -37.44 -6.80 22.92
C MET A 6 -37.20 -6.17 21.54
N MET A 7 -38.04 -5.20 21.15
CA MET A 7 -37.88 -4.41 19.92
C MET A 7 -36.58 -3.57 19.95
N LEU A 8 -36.29 -2.93 21.09
CA LEU A 8 -35.05 -2.16 21.28
C LEU A 8 -33.81 -3.04 21.15
N ARG A 9 -33.82 -4.23 21.77
CA ARG A 9 -32.70 -5.19 21.72
C ARG A 9 -32.44 -5.74 20.31
N ARG A 10 -33.50 -6.03 19.53
CA ARG A 10 -33.40 -6.45 18.13
C ARG A 10 -32.89 -5.34 17.22
N SER A 11 -33.33 -4.11 17.43
CA SER A 11 -32.84 -2.93 16.72
C SER A 11 -31.35 -2.70 16.98
N SER A 12 -30.90 -2.77 18.25
CA SER A 12 -29.48 -2.65 18.59
C SER A 12 -28.62 -3.75 17.95
N LEU A 13 -29.07 -5.01 17.96
CA LEU A 13 -28.38 -6.13 17.28
C LEU A 13 -28.25 -5.91 15.77
N ALA A 14 -29.30 -5.44 15.11
CA ALA A 14 -29.26 -5.13 13.68
C ALA A 14 -28.26 -4.01 13.37
N VAL A 15 -28.21 -2.97 14.20
CA VAL A 15 -27.24 -1.87 14.07
C VAL A 15 -25.79 -2.38 14.24
N PHE A 16 -25.52 -3.26 15.21
CA PHE A 16 -24.18 -3.85 15.39
C PHE A 16 -23.76 -4.74 14.22
N VAL A 17 -24.67 -5.53 13.63
CA VAL A 17 -24.38 -6.36 12.46
C VAL A 17 -24.08 -5.50 11.23
N LEU A 18 -24.85 -4.43 11.01
CA LEU A 18 -24.62 -3.50 9.91
C LEU A 18 -23.30 -2.74 10.07
N LEU A 19 -22.94 -2.34 11.30
CA LEU A 19 -21.65 -1.71 11.61
C LEU A 19 -20.47 -2.68 11.47
N GLY A 20 -20.65 -3.96 11.78
CA GLY A 20 -19.60 -4.97 11.58
C GLY A 20 -19.31 -5.24 10.09
N PHE A 21 -20.34 -5.19 9.24
CA PHE A 21 -20.21 -5.44 7.81
C PHE A 21 -19.59 -4.27 7.03
N SER A 22 -19.60 -3.05 7.59
CA SER A 22 -19.03 -1.86 6.95
C SER A 22 -17.53 -1.67 7.22
N LEU A 23 -16.94 -2.45 8.14
CA LEU A 23 -15.50 -2.43 8.41
C LEU A 23 -14.75 -3.25 7.34
N ASN A 24 -14.69 -2.72 6.12
CA ASN A 24 -13.66 -3.16 5.18
C ASN A 24 -12.33 -2.59 5.69
N LEU A 25 -11.48 -3.43 6.29
CA LEU A 25 -10.10 -3.05 6.53
C LEU A 25 -9.41 -2.98 5.16
N SER A 26 -9.35 -1.77 4.58
CA SER A 26 -8.45 -1.53 3.46
C SER A 26 -7.04 -1.47 4.02
N GLU A 27 -6.23 -2.48 3.73
CA GLU A 27 -4.80 -2.43 4.05
C GLU A 27 -4.11 -1.49 3.06
N SER A 28 -3.85 -0.27 3.52
CA SER A 28 -3.01 0.73 2.85
C SER A 28 -1.95 1.18 3.84
N LEU A 29 -0.71 1.25 3.38
CA LEU A 29 0.44 1.69 4.14
C LEU A 29 0.82 3.08 3.66
N ARG A 30 0.72 4.06 4.55
CA ARG A 30 1.33 5.37 4.34
C ARG A 30 2.64 5.45 5.10
N PHE A 31 3.72 5.84 4.42
CA PHE A 31 5.01 6.00 5.07
C PHE A 31 5.85 7.13 4.50
N GLU A 32 6.76 7.61 5.34
CA GLU A 32 7.78 8.59 4.98
C GLU A 32 9.08 7.91 4.52
N LEU A 33 9.73 8.52 3.54
CA LEU A 33 11.02 8.15 2.97
C LEU A 33 11.90 9.40 2.88
N VAL A 34 13.02 9.40 3.59
CA VAL A 34 14.03 10.47 3.51
C VAL A 34 14.86 10.32 2.23
N SER A 35 15.20 11.42 1.57
CA SER A 35 16.06 11.45 0.37
C SER A 35 17.35 10.64 0.54
N GLY A 36 17.77 9.96 -0.54
CA GLY A 36 18.97 9.11 -0.55
C GLY A 36 18.83 7.80 0.23
N ARG A 37 17.70 7.53 0.90
CA ARG A 37 17.45 6.27 1.61
C ARG A 37 16.62 5.31 0.77
N THR A 38 16.63 4.05 1.19
CA THR A 38 15.78 2.98 0.66
C THR A 38 14.86 2.46 1.75
N LYS A 39 13.60 2.21 1.42
CA LYS A 39 12.67 1.51 2.29
C LYS A 39 12.00 0.36 1.54
N CYS A 40 12.00 -0.82 2.12
CA CYS A 40 11.40 -2.01 1.51
C CYS A 40 10.30 -2.57 2.40
N ILE A 41 9.19 -2.97 1.77
CA ILE A 41 8.08 -3.68 2.39
C ILE A 41 8.16 -5.10 1.85
N ALA A 42 8.11 -6.10 2.73
CA ALA A 42 8.21 -7.51 2.38
C ALA A 42 6.90 -8.24 2.64
N GLU A 43 6.58 -9.23 1.81
CA GLU A 43 5.41 -10.09 1.95
C GLU A 43 5.74 -11.53 1.54
N ASP A 44 5.31 -12.49 2.36
CA ASP A 44 5.42 -13.91 2.07
C ASP A 44 4.25 -14.36 1.21
N MET A 45 4.54 -14.77 -0.02
CA MET A 45 3.54 -15.18 -1.00
C MET A 45 3.55 -16.69 -1.22
N ARG A 46 2.42 -17.23 -1.66
CA ARG A 46 2.31 -18.63 -2.09
C ARG A 46 2.52 -18.72 -3.61
N SER A 47 3.05 -19.85 -4.08
CA SER A 47 3.11 -20.12 -5.51
C SER A 47 1.72 -20.01 -6.15
N ASN A 48 1.67 -19.38 -7.31
CA ASN A 48 0.50 -19.01 -8.10
C ASN A 48 -0.48 -18.03 -7.45
N SER A 49 -0.11 -17.38 -6.34
CA SER A 49 -0.93 -16.28 -5.81
C SER A 49 -0.85 -15.06 -6.73
N MET A 50 -1.98 -14.42 -6.99
CA MET A 50 -2.02 -13.17 -7.74
C MET A 50 -1.69 -12.02 -6.78
N SER A 51 -0.67 -11.25 -7.15
CA SER A 51 -0.23 -10.09 -6.39
C SER A 51 -0.50 -8.82 -7.19
N VAL A 52 -1.11 -7.82 -6.54
CA VAL A 52 -1.39 -6.51 -7.14
C VAL A 52 -0.98 -5.44 -6.14
N GLY A 53 -0.18 -4.48 -6.60
CA GLY A 53 0.20 -3.33 -5.79
C GLY A 53 -0.01 -2.00 -6.51
N LYS A 54 -0.27 -0.96 -5.73
CA LYS A 54 -0.43 0.43 -6.20
C LYS A 54 0.34 1.34 -5.28
N TYR A 55 1.04 2.32 -5.84
CA TYR A 55 1.74 3.32 -5.04
C TYR A 55 1.54 4.71 -5.60
N LYS A 56 1.61 5.71 -4.72
CA LYS A 56 1.49 7.12 -5.08
C LYS A 56 2.27 7.99 -4.09
N VAL A 57 3.08 8.89 -4.62
CA VAL A 57 3.69 9.97 -3.85
C VAL A 57 2.63 11.02 -3.53
N ILE A 58 2.56 11.42 -2.27
CA ILE A 58 1.64 12.44 -1.81
C ILE A 58 2.23 13.81 -2.10
N ASN A 59 1.54 14.56 -2.95
CA ASN A 59 1.87 15.94 -3.23
C ASN A 59 1.22 16.85 -2.19
N PRO A 60 1.99 17.53 -1.33
CA PRO A 60 1.42 18.45 -0.35
C PRO A 60 0.84 19.72 -1.00
N ASN A 61 1.22 20.03 -2.25
CA ASN A 61 0.82 21.22 -2.98
C ASN A 61 -0.10 20.86 -4.15
N GLU A 62 -1.40 20.80 -3.89
CA GLU A 62 -2.41 20.49 -4.91
C GLU A 62 -2.33 21.46 -6.11
N GLY A 63 -2.41 20.90 -7.33
CA GLY A 63 -2.38 21.68 -8.57
C GLY A 63 -0.98 22.08 -9.07
N THR A 64 0.08 21.81 -8.30
CA THR A 64 1.47 21.97 -8.78
C THR A 64 2.09 20.62 -9.13
N PRO A 65 2.88 20.50 -10.21
CA PRO A 65 3.61 19.27 -10.51
C PRO A 65 4.59 18.90 -9.39
N LEU A 66 4.79 17.61 -9.15
CA LEU A 66 5.79 17.15 -8.19
C LEU A 66 7.19 17.40 -8.79
N PRO A 67 8.13 18.04 -8.06
CA PRO A 67 9.50 18.18 -8.54
C PRO A 67 10.18 16.82 -8.63
N ASP A 68 11.14 16.67 -9.55
CA ASP A 68 11.81 15.40 -9.81
C ASP A 68 12.52 14.82 -8.57
N THR A 69 12.95 15.69 -7.65
CA THR A 69 13.58 15.29 -6.37
C THR A 69 12.64 14.52 -5.43
N HIS A 70 11.34 14.59 -5.64
CA HIS A 70 10.33 13.87 -4.85
C HIS A 70 9.79 12.63 -5.55
N LYS A 71 10.17 12.39 -6.81
CA LYS A 71 9.78 11.19 -7.56
C LYS A 71 10.56 9.99 -7.03
N VAL A 72 9.90 8.82 -7.08
CA VAL A 72 10.44 7.59 -6.50
C VAL A 72 10.87 6.62 -7.59
N THR A 73 11.94 5.89 -7.31
CA THR A 73 12.22 4.63 -7.98
C THR A 73 11.60 3.49 -7.17
N VAL A 74 10.80 2.65 -7.82
CA VAL A 74 10.14 1.49 -7.21
C VAL A 74 10.58 0.22 -7.90
N ARG A 75 10.99 -0.79 -7.12
CA ARG A 75 11.36 -2.12 -7.61
C ARG A 75 10.63 -3.19 -6.82
N VAL A 76 10.06 -4.17 -7.52
CA VAL A 76 9.45 -5.35 -6.90
C VAL A 76 10.23 -6.58 -7.31
N THR A 77 10.73 -7.31 -6.33
CA THR A 77 11.61 -8.46 -6.54
C THR A 77 11.29 -9.60 -5.60
N SER A 78 11.73 -10.82 -5.93
CA SER A 78 11.74 -11.96 -5.00
C SER A 78 13.16 -12.45 -4.78
N SER A 79 13.42 -13.07 -3.63
CA SER A 79 14.56 -13.98 -3.48
C SER A 79 14.24 -15.26 -4.26
N PRO A 80 15.05 -15.74 -5.23
CA PRO A 80 16.48 -15.48 -5.44
C PRO A 80 16.85 -14.53 -6.61
N GLY A 81 15.92 -13.76 -7.20
CA GLY A 81 16.26 -12.82 -8.28
C GLY A 81 15.16 -12.43 -9.26
N GLY A 82 13.88 -12.74 -9.00
CA GLY A 82 12.79 -12.32 -9.89
C GLY A 82 12.62 -10.81 -9.87
N ASN A 83 12.35 -10.19 -11.02
CA ASN A 83 11.96 -8.79 -11.15
C ASN A 83 10.55 -8.71 -11.72
N TYR A 84 9.61 -8.17 -10.94
CA TYR A 84 8.19 -8.14 -11.27
C TYR A 84 7.68 -6.73 -11.56
N HIS A 85 8.45 -5.72 -11.13
CA HIS A 85 8.15 -4.33 -11.44
C HIS A 85 9.43 -3.49 -11.32
N ARG A 86 9.55 -2.53 -12.22
CA ARG A 86 10.48 -1.42 -12.08
C ARG A 86 9.85 -0.17 -12.66
N ALA A 87 9.87 0.89 -11.88
CA ALA A 87 9.55 2.23 -12.36
C ALA A 87 10.60 3.18 -11.77
N ASP A 88 11.26 3.92 -12.65
CA ASP A 88 12.22 4.96 -12.27
C ASP A 88 11.50 6.33 -12.42
N ASP A 89 11.82 7.28 -11.56
CA ASP A 89 11.25 8.65 -11.55
C ASP A 89 9.70 8.72 -11.63
N ALA A 90 9.03 7.91 -10.82
CA ALA A 90 7.57 7.81 -10.80
C ALA A 90 6.93 8.63 -9.68
N GLU A 91 5.81 9.28 -9.97
CA GLU A 91 4.92 9.88 -8.96
C GLU A 91 3.85 8.89 -8.48
N SER A 92 3.47 7.95 -9.33
CA SER A 92 2.54 6.87 -9.02
C SER A 92 2.73 5.71 -9.97
N GLY A 93 2.17 4.55 -9.62
CA GLY A 93 2.18 3.39 -10.49
C GLY A 93 1.41 2.22 -9.90
N GLN A 94 1.33 1.15 -10.67
CA GLN A 94 0.73 -0.11 -10.26
C GLN A 94 1.51 -1.27 -10.87
N PHE A 95 1.52 -2.41 -10.18
CA PHE A 95 2.07 -3.66 -10.66
C PHE A 95 1.09 -4.80 -10.41
N GLY A 96 1.24 -5.86 -11.21
CA GLY A 96 0.46 -7.08 -11.07
C GLY A 96 1.26 -8.27 -11.60
N PHE A 97 1.37 -9.33 -10.81
CA PHE A 97 2.07 -10.55 -11.21
C PHE A 97 1.48 -11.80 -10.52
N LEU A 98 1.76 -12.96 -11.09
CA LEU A 98 1.56 -14.25 -10.42
C LEU A 98 2.89 -14.68 -9.82
N ALA A 99 2.90 -14.97 -8.52
CA ALA A 99 4.08 -15.46 -7.83
C ALA A 99 4.47 -16.85 -8.38
N PRO A 100 5.60 -17.01 -9.09
CA PRO A 100 5.96 -18.32 -9.64
C PRO A 100 6.21 -19.35 -8.53
N GLU A 101 6.78 -18.91 -7.42
CA GLU A 101 7.20 -19.74 -6.30
C GLU A 101 6.74 -19.13 -4.97
N SER A 102 6.56 -19.98 -3.96
CA SER A 102 6.31 -19.49 -2.60
C SER A 102 7.59 -18.90 -2.01
N GLY A 103 7.50 -17.75 -1.36
CA GLY A 103 8.66 -17.11 -0.73
C GLY A 103 8.44 -15.64 -0.44
N GLU A 104 9.52 -14.96 -0.06
CA GLU A 104 9.52 -13.54 0.27
C GLU A 104 9.66 -12.69 -1.00
N TYR A 105 8.72 -11.77 -1.17
CA TYR A 105 8.71 -10.75 -2.21
C TYR A 105 8.81 -9.38 -1.55
N MET A 106 9.54 -8.46 -2.17
CA MET A 106 9.80 -7.14 -1.60
C MET A 106 9.49 -6.04 -2.61
N ALA A 107 8.79 -5.00 -2.16
CA ALA A 107 8.65 -3.73 -2.85
C ALA A 107 9.57 -2.69 -2.19
N CYS A 108 10.61 -2.27 -2.90
CA CYS A 108 11.58 -1.29 -2.43
C CYS A 108 11.37 0.08 -3.11
N PHE A 109 11.37 1.13 -2.29
CA PHE A 109 11.19 2.52 -2.67
C PHE A 109 12.47 3.30 -2.38
N MET A 110 12.91 4.08 -3.36
CA MET A 110 14.12 4.90 -3.32
C MET A 110 13.82 6.29 -3.86
N THR A 111 14.52 7.29 -3.35
CA THR A 111 14.50 8.66 -3.87
C THR A 111 15.93 9.10 -4.17
N PRO A 112 16.13 10.03 -5.12
CA PRO A 112 17.41 10.68 -5.30
C PRO A 112 17.91 11.29 -3.98
N ASP A 113 19.23 11.36 -3.81
CA ASP A 113 19.81 12.09 -2.69
C ASP A 113 19.60 13.61 -2.87
N HIS A 114 19.45 14.32 -1.76
CA HIS A 114 19.18 15.75 -1.75
C HIS A 114 19.72 16.41 -0.48
N ASP A 115 20.30 17.60 -0.62
CA ASP A 115 20.82 18.42 0.47
C ASP A 115 20.21 19.85 0.38
N PRO A 116 19.42 20.32 1.36
CA PRO A 116 19.09 19.66 2.63
C PRO A 116 18.18 18.44 2.43
N ALA A 117 18.30 17.44 3.28
CA ALA A 117 17.48 16.23 3.20
C ALA A 117 15.98 16.57 3.19
N LEU A 118 15.25 15.93 2.27
CA LEU A 118 13.80 16.07 2.14
C LEU A 118 13.10 14.76 2.49
N THR A 119 11.83 14.85 2.84
CA THR A 119 10.98 13.71 3.17
C THR A 119 9.86 13.58 2.15
N VAL A 120 9.73 12.39 1.57
CA VAL A 120 8.66 12.03 0.64
C VAL A 120 7.67 11.12 1.34
N THR A 121 6.38 11.45 1.26
CA THR A 121 5.30 10.61 1.79
C THR A 121 4.70 9.77 0.68
N ILE A 122 4.60 8.46 0.89
CA ILE A 122 4.15 7.49 -0.10
C ILE A 122 2.95 6.73 0.46
N ASP A 123 1.87 6.67 -0.33
CA ASP A 123 0.80 5.70 -0.17
C ASP A 123 1.14 4.44 -0.93
N PHE A 124 0.97 3.29 -0.29
CA PHE A 124 1.21 1.98 -0.87
C PHE A 124 0.12 1.00 -0.47
N GLU A 125 -0.52 0.38 -1.45
CA GLU A 125 -1.43 -0.74 -1.28
C GLU A 125 -0.80 -1.98 -1.90
N TRP A 126 -0.81 -3.09 -1.17
CA TRP A 126 -0.37 -4.38 -1.68
C TRP A 126 -1.37 -5.45 -1.27
N LYS A 127 -1.85 -6.22 -2.25
CA LYS A 127 -2.80 -7.31 -2.05
C LYS A 127 -2.30 -8.56 -2.72
N THR A 128 -2.42 -9.67 -2.01
CA THR A 128 -2.14 -11.02 -2.49
C THR A 128 -3.38 -11.90 -2.32
N GLY A 129 -3.61 -12.83 -3.25
CA GLY A 129 -4.78 -13.72 -3.26
C GLY A 129 -4.53 -15.06 -3.93
#